data_AF-A0A8J8DR68-F1
#
_entry.id   AF-A0A8J8DR68-F1
#
_cell.length_a   1.000
_cell.length_b   1.000
_cell.length_c   1.000
_cell.angle_alpha   90.00
_cell.angle_beta   90.00
_cell.angle_gamma   90.00
#
_symmetry.space_group_name_H-M   'P 1'
#
loop_
_entity.id
_entity.type
_entity.pdbx_description
1 polymer ?
#
loop_
_entity_poly.entity_id
_entity_poly.type
_entity_poly.pdbx_seq_one_letter_code
_entity_poly.pdbx_strand_id
1 'polypeptide(L)'
;MRWVILIVGLLFFLPLASACYNPMDSLAVEVYLNKPWLSYDLTSLTHAKNVLIEDEGIVYRSHYDNRVAVILKEQDGFLRIRIQIPAKSFNLTYAHASFVTPLLISQEEVEKAKKLGWNVNNLTFRKGNLLVQINTGRGNECRSDFDCATGGCSGEVCTTRDKAEEIATPCIYAEWYDCLRLTQCGCVNGFCTWEPNEEFEKCLKEHNMDPSKAIKVPSAEIWMADYNKERPSEEDLGEIKKLLDVFGVSCALRDLTFKTEVTNFPVGVVDPYSFDFKQALRVELEWLRDVGIIKIENEDIRAIVESAEMGKAGYNSHIGWYEKEGKYSWVAYDESDNPLLLRCVGQPFELKLPEGEVELSQTTSTPQVYQGVCGPGILVVLMLVSLMRRKRL
;
A
#
# COMPACT_ATOMS: atom_id res chain seq x y z
N MET A 1 -23.64 33.83 37.60
CA MET A 1 -23.95 32.68 36.72
C MET A 1 -23.89 33.08 35.25
N ARG A 2 -22.76 33.62 34.78
CA ARG A 2 -22.67 34.30 33.47
C ARG A 2 -21.30 34.17 32.78
N TRP A 3 -20.49 33.20 33.20
CA TRP A 3 -19.10 33.02 32.77
C TRP A 3 -18.76 31.55 32.42
N VAL A 4 -19.75 30.72 32.09
CA VAL A 4 -19.54 29.30 31.72
C VAL A 4 -20.00 28.98 30.28
N ILE A 5 -20.60 29.93 29.55
CA ILE A 5 -21.17 29.65 28.22
C ILE A 5 -20.20 29.99 27.07
N LEU A 6 -19.02 30.55 27.34
CA LEU A 6 -18.07 30.97 26.29
C LEU A 6 -17.02 29.94 25.86
N ILE A 7 -17.05 28.70 26.37
CA ILE A 7 -16.05 27.67 26.01
C ILE A 7 -16.67 26.49 25.22
N VAL A 8 -17.99 26.32 25.21
CA VAL A 8 -18.64 25.20 24.50
C VAL A 8 -18.96 25.52 23.02
N GLY A 9 -18.92 26.80 22.63
CA GLY A 9 -19.21 27.24 21.26
C GLY A 9 -18.02 27.22 20.28
N LEU A 10 -16.79 26.98 20.74
CA LEU A 10 -15.58 27.08 19.91
C LEU A 10 -15.01 25.72 19.47
N LEU A 11 -15.67 24.60 19.81
CA LEU A 11 -15.20 23.24 19.50
C LEU A 11 -15.96 22.54 18.35
N PHE A 12 -16.93 23.20 17.71
CA PHE A 12 -17.80 22.58 16.70
C PHE A 12 -17.47 22.91 15.23
N PHE A 13 -16.40 23.66 14.97
CA PHE A 13 -15.94 23.99 13.61
C PHE A 13 -14.44 23.76 13.41
N LEU A 14 -13.86 22.78 14.09
CA LEU A 14 -12.64 22.19 13.53
C LEU A 14 -13.10 21.29 12.39
N PRO A 15 -12.70 21.53 11.13
CA PRO A 15 -12.85 20.52 10.10
C PRO A 15 -12.09 19.30 10.64
N LEU A 16 -12.83 18.25 11.00
CA LEU A 16 -12.23 16.94 11.20
C LEU A 16 -11.64 16.60 9.83
N ALA A 17 -10.36 16.88 9.63
CA ALA A 17 -9.63 16.48 8.45
C ALA A 17 -9.83 14.98 8.32
N SER A 18 -10.71 14.58 7.41
CA SER A 18 -11.05 13.18 7.22
C SER A 18 -9.96 12.56 6.36
N ALA A 19 -9.39 11.46 6.85
CA ALA A 19 -8.43 10.65 6.11
C ALA A 19 -9.10 10.09 4.84
N CYS A 20 -8.91 10.74 3.70
CA CYS A 20 -9.49 10.28 2.43
C CYS A 20 -8.44 9.59 1.57
N TYR A 21 -8.82 8.47 0.96
CA TYR A 21 -8.03 7.82 -0.08
C TYR A 21 -8.24 8.54 -1.41
N ASN A 22 -7.17 8.93 -2.10
CA ASN A 22 -7.30 9.41 -3.47
C ASN A 22 -6.98 8.27 -4.46
N PRO A 23 -7.82 7.99 -5.47
CA PRO A 23 -7.49 6.98 -6.48
C PRO A 23 -6.10 7.17 -7.12
N MET A 24 -5.64 8.42 -7.25
CA MET A 24 -4.31 8.76 -7.78
C MET A 24 -3.15 8.25 -6.91
N ASP A 25 -3.41 7.94 -5.63
CA ASP A 25 -2.41 7.35 -4.72
C ASP A 25 -1.91 5.99 -5.25
N SER A 26 -2.76 5.24 -5.96
CA SER A 26 -2.36 3.96 -6.60
C SER A 26 -1.28 4.11 -7.69
N LEU A 27 -1.06 5.32 -8.18
CA LEU A 27 -0.08 5.65 -9.21
C LEU A 27 1.10 6.47 -8.65
N ALA A 28 1.31 6.43 -7.34
CA ALA A 28 2.30 7.25 -6.67
C ALA A 28 3.07 6.54 -5.54
N VAL A 29 4.18 7.16 -5.18
CA VAL A 29 4.87 6.97 -3.90
C VAL A 29 5.13 8.35 -3.29
N GLU A 30 4.97 8.49 -1.99
CA GLU A 30 5.11 9.77 -1.28
C GLU A 30 5.93 9.57 0.00
N VAL A 31 6.89 10.46 0.22
CA VAL A 31 7.65 10.55 1.47
C VAL A 31 7.39 11.87 2.16
N TYR A 32 7.15 11.80 3.46
CA TYR A 32 6.99 12.92 4.37
C TYR A 32 8.24 13.02 5.25
N LEU A 33 9.07 14.05 5.00
CA LEU A 33 10.36 14.23 5.66
C LEU A 33 10.19 14.82 7.08
N ASN A 34 9.53 14.08 7.97
CA ASN A 34 9.18 14.50 9.34
C ASN A 34 10.19 14.13 10.43
N LYS A 35 11.38 13.66 10.04
CA LYS A 35 12.45 13.36 11.00
C LYS A 35 12.99 14.69 11.58
N PRO A 36 13.03 14.90 12.92
CA PRO A 36 13.08 16.24 13.52
C PRO A 36 14.24 17.17 13.16
N TRP A 37 15.37 16.63 12.70
CA TRP A 37 16.57 17.40 12.36
C TRP A 37 16.80 17.55 10.86
N LEU A 38 15.89 17.04 10.02
CA LEU A 38 15.94 17.31 8.58
C LEU A 38 15.51 18.75 8.31
N SER A 39 16.16 19.38 7.35
CA SER A 39 15.83 20.74 6.89
C SER A 39 15.82 20.78 5.37
N TYR A 40 15.02 21.69 4.82
CA TYR A 40 14.93 21.93 3.38
C TYR A 40 14.86 23.42 3.06
N ASP A 41 15.16 23.79 1.81
CA ASP A 41 15.03 25.14 1.26
C ASP A 41 14.55 25.07 -0.21
N LEU A 42 13.31 25.50 -0.46
CA LEU A 42 12.69 25.48 -1.79
C LEU A 42 12.96 26.76 -2.59
N THR A 43 13.69 27.75 -2.06
CA THR A 43 13.86 29.09 -2.67
C THR A 43 14.45 29.04 -4.08
N SER A 44 15.34 28.09 -4.34
CA SER A 44 15.94 27.90 -5.67
C SER A 44 14.95 27.37 -6.71
N LEU A 45 13.95 26.60 -6.27
CA LEU A 45 12.93 26.01 -7.13
C LEU A 45 11.76 26.96 -7.42
N THR A 46 11.41 27.86 -6.49
CA THR A 46 10.32 28.83 -6.70
C THR A 46 10.60 29.81 -7.84
N HIS A 47 11.87 29.94 -8.23
CA HIS A 47 12.33 30.78 -9.34
C HIS A 47 12.98 29.96 -10.47
N ALA A 48 12.88 28.64 -10.45
CA ALA A 48 13.42 27.79 -11.49
C ALA A 48 12.53 27.84 -12.76
N LYS A 49 13.13 27.58 -13.92
CA LYS A 49 12.34 27.32 -15.13
C LYS A 49 11.88 25.87 -15.16
N ASN A 50 10.87 25.59 -15.99
CA ASN A 50 10.34 24.25 -16.22
C ASN A 50 9.78 23.60 -14.94
N VAL A 51 9.15 24.45 -14.13
CA VAL A 51 8.48 24.12 -12.88
C VAL A 51 7.09 24.77 -12.89
N LEU A 52 6.08 24.05 -12.40
CA LEU A 52 4.74 24.61 -12.14
C LEU A 52 4.57 24.83 -10.64
N ILE A 53 3.95 25.94 -10.28
CA ILE A 53 3.56 26.22 -8.89
C ILE A 53 2.03 26.13 -8.84
N GLU A 54 1.51 25.08 -8.23
CA GLU A 54 0.07 24.79 -8.11
C GLU A 54 -0.27 24.43 -6.66
N ASP A 55 -1.33 25.01 -6.09
CA ASP A 55 -1.85 24.70 -4.74
C ASP A 55 -0.79 24.65 -3.62
N GLU A 56 0.10 25.66 -3.62
CA GLU A 56 1.25 25.79 -2.70
C GLU A 56 2.28 24.65 -2.81
N GLY A 57 2.24 23.88 -3.89
CA GLY A 57 3.21 22.86 -4.27
C GLY A 57 4.03 23.24 -5.50
N ILE A 58 5.17 22.58 -5.65
CA ILE A 58 6.09 22.72 -6.78
C ILE A 58 6.07 21.41 -7.58
N VAL A 59 5.71 21.48 -8.85
CA VAL A 59 5.61 20.32 -9.75
C VAL A 59 6.66 20.41 -10.84
N TYR A 60 7.42 19.32 -11.04
CA TYR A 60 8.38 19.20 -12.14
C TYR A 60 8.43 17.77 -12.70
N ARG A 61 9.11 17.59 -13.83
CA ARG A 61 9.31 16.26 -14.43
C ARG A 61 10.40 15.49 -13.71
N SER A 62 10.14 14.22 -13.42
CA SER A 62 11.15 13.34 -12.82
C SER A 62 12.39 13.23 -13.71
N HIS A 63 13.56 13.25 -13.07
CA HIS A 63 14.86 12.98 -13.65
C HIS A 63 15.05 11.49 -13.98
N TYR A 64 14.18 10.60 -13.48
CA TYR A 64 14.18 9.17 -13.80
C TYR A 64 13.36 8.85 -15.06
N ASP A 65 12.13 9.38 -15.16
CA ASP A 65 11.28 9.27 -16.36
C ASP A 65 10.53 10.58 -16.57
N ASN A 66 10.79 11.25 -17.70
CA ASN A 66 10.25 12.58 -17.97
C ASN A 66 8.73 12.62 -18.11
N ARG A 67 8.03 11.47 -18.18
CA ARG A 67 6.55 11.37 -18.21
C ARG A 67 5.95 11.37 -16.81
N VAL A 68 6.76 11.25 -15.76
CA VAL A 68 6.36 11.16 -14.36
C VAL A 68 6.60 12.50 -13.67
N ALA A 69 5.71 12.86 -12.75
CA ALA A 69 5.81 14.10 -11.99
C ALA A 69 6.49 13.89 -10.65
N VAL A 70 7.22 14.92 -10.22
CA VAL A 70 7.65 15.11 -8.84
C VAL A 70 6.91 16.31 -8.29
N ILE A 71 6.25 16.12 -7.16
CA ILE A 71 5.44 17.13 -6.48
C ILE A 71 6.05 17.35 -5.11
N LEU A 72 6.50 18.57 -4.85
CA LEU A 72 6.98 19.00 -3.54
C LEU A 72 5.91 19.85 -2.87
N LYS A 73 5.56 19.53 -1.63
CA LYS A 73 4.57 20.30 -0.88
C LYS A 73 4.98 20.44 0.57
N GLU A 74 4.83 21.64 1.13
CA GLU A 74 5.01 21.86 2.56
C GLU A 74 3.72 21.51 3.31
N GLN A 75 3.86 20.74 4.40
CA GLN A 75 2.76 20.45 5.31
C GLN A 75 3.29 20.38 6.75
N ASP A 76 2.66 21.11 7.66
CA ASP A 76 2.98 21.12 9.10
C ASP A 76 4.47 21.42 9.40
N GLY A 77 5.12 22.23 8.56
CA GLY A 77 6.54 22.58 8.67
C GLY A 77 7.53 21.53 8.15
N PHE A 78 7.03 20.51 7.45
CA PHE A 78 7.83 19.45 6.85
C PHE A 78 7.57 19.32 5.35
N LEU A 79 8.56 18.81 4.62
CA LEU A 79 8.47 18.62 3.18
C LEU A 79 7.88 17.25 2.84
N ARG A 80 6.87 17.25 1.97
CA ARG A 80 6.37 16.07 1.26
C ARG A 80 6.95 16.04 -0.14
N ILE A 81 7.45 14.88 -0.54
CA ILE A 81 7.97 14.61 -1.88
C ILE A 81 7.16 13.45 -2.43
N ARG A 82 6.40 13.72 -3.50
CA ARG A 82 5.54 12.72 -4.15
C ARG A 82 5.99 12.50 -5.58
N ILE A 83 6.24 11.26 -5.93
CA ILE A 83 6.43 10.83 -7.32
C ILE A 83 5.12 10.27 -7.80
N GLN A 84 4.56 10.86 -8.84
CA GLN A 84 3.22 10.57 -9.34
C GLN A 84 3.27 10.30 -10.85
N ILE A 85 2.82 9.12 -11.25
CA ILE A 85 2.50 8.85 -12.66
C ILE A 85 1.19 9.58 -12.98
N PRO A 86 1.16 10.49 -13.97
CA PRO A 86 -0.08 11.10 -14.43
C PRO A 86 -1.05 10.06 -14.98
N ALA A 87 -2.35 10.27 -14.76
CA ALA A 87 -3.39 9.42 -15.34
C ALA A 87 -3.63 9.79 -16.81
N LYS A 88 -3.64 8.81 -17.72
CA LYS A 88 -4.08 8.97 -19.11
C LYS A 88 -5.59 8.77 -19.27
N SER A 89 -6.21 8.01 -18.36
CA SER A 89 -7.65 7.75 -18.30
C SER A 89 -8.05 7.27 -16.91
N PHE A 90 -9.35 7.22 -16.64
CA PHE A 90 -9.92 6.61 -15.42
C PHE A 90 -10.73 5.34 -15.73
N ASN A 91 -10.48 4.74 -16.89
CA ASN A 91 -11.18 3.53 -17.33
C ASN A 91 -10.17 2.37 -17.29
N LEU A 92 -9.96 1.82 -16.10
CA LEU A 92 -9.08 0.68 -15.88
C LEU A 92 -9.78 -0.59 -16.35
N THR A 93 -9.26 -1.18 -17.42
CA THR A 93 -9.69 -2.51 -17.89
C THR A 93 -8.94 -3.60 -17.14
N TYR A 94 -9.66 -4.65 -16.74
CA TYR A 94 -9.06 -5.82 -16.13
C TYR A 94 -9.79 -7.09 -16.56
N ALA A 95 -9.04 -8.18 -16.66
CA ALA A 95 -9.57 -9.51 -16.87
C ALA A 95 -9.73 -10.21 -15.52
N HIS A 96 -10.83 -10.93 -15.29
CA HIS A 96 -11.03 -11.68 -14.06
C HIS A 96 -11.74 -13.00 -14.28
N ALA A 97 -11.53 -13.91 -13.34
CA ALA A 97 -12.24 -15.17 -13.28
C ALA A 97 -12.34 -15.64 -11.83
N SER A 98 -13.35 -16.43 -11.52
CA SER A 98 -13.43 -17.13 -10.24
C SER A 98 -13.95 -18.55 -10.39
N PHE A 99 -13.58 -19.39 -9.44
CA PHE A 99 -14.12 -20.72 -9.28
C PHE A 99 -14.18 -21.10 -7.81
N VAL A 100 -15.03 -22.06 -7.48
CA VAL A 100 -15.19 -22.58 -6.12
C VAL A 100 -14.66 -23.99 -6.08
N THR A 101 -13.81 -24.29 -5.10
CA THR A 101 -13.25 -25.63 -4.90
C THR A 101 -13.11 -25.91 -3.40
N PRO A 102 -13.24 -27.17 -2.95
CA PRO A 102 -12.78 -27.56 -1.62
C PRO A 102 -11.29 -27.22 -1.50
N LEU A 103 -10.92 -26.44 -0.47
CA LEU A 103 -9.53 -26.07 -0.22
C LEU A 103 -9.24 -25.92 1.27
N LEU A 104 -8.16 -26.56 1.71
CA LEU A 104 -7.51 -26.30 3.00
C LEU A 104 -6.25 -25.49 2.73
N ILE A 105 -5.97 -24.51 3.59
CA ILE A 105 -4.82 -23.62 3.44
C ILE A 105 -4.00 -23.71 4.71
N SER A 106 -2.74 -24.10 4.54
CA SER A 106 -1.73 -24.15 5.59
C SER A 106 -0.79 -22.95 5.49
N GLN A 107 -0.11 -22.64 6.60
CA GLN A 107 0.92 -21.61 6.60
C GLN A 107 2.12 -21.98 5.70
N GLU A 108 2.40 -23.27 5.54
CA GLU A 108 3.49 -23.73 4.67
C GLU A 108 3.26 -23.36 3.20
N GLU A 109 2.03 -23.52 2.71
CA GLU A 109 1.65 -23.16 1.34
C GLU A 109 1.74 -21.64 1.12
N VAL A 110 1.32 -20.85 2.11
CA VAL A 110 1.47 -19.39 2.09
C VAL A 110 2.95 -18.99 1.99
N GLU A 111 3.84 -19.64 2.73
CA GLU A 111 5.29 -19.40 2.65
C GLU A 111 5.90 -19.86 1.32
N LYS A 112 5.40 -20.96 0.73
CA LYS A 112 5.78 -21.37 -0.63
C LYS A 112 5.39 -20.31 -1.66
N ALA A 113 4.20 -19.73 -1.56
CA ALA A 113 3.75 -18.65 -2.45
C ALA A 113 4.64 -17.40 -2.35
N LYS A 114 5.04 -16.99 -1.13
CA LYS A 114 5.99 -15.88 -0.93
C LYS A 114 7.34 -16.13 -1.62
N LYS A 115 7.87 -17.37 -1.51
CA LYS A 115 9.13 -17.77 -2.19
C LYS A 115 9.04 -17.73 -3.72
N LEU A 116 7.84 -17.82 -4.30
CA LEU A 116 7.60 -17.62 -5.73
C LEU A 116 7.57 -16.14 -6.15
N GLY A 117 7.80 -15.21 -5.21
CA GLY A 117 7.83 -13.77 -5.44
C GLY A 117 6.45 -13.10 -5.38
N TRP A 118 5.45 -13.75 -4.79
CA TRP A 118 4.16 -13.12 -4.51
C TRP A 118 4.25 -12.29 -3.23
N ASN A 119 3.76 -11.05 -3.28
CA ASN A 119 3.47 -10.26 -2.10
C ASN A 119 2.15 -10.77 -1.49
N VAL A 120 2.15 -11.12 -0.21
CA VAL A 120 1.01 -11.78 0.44
C VAL A 120 0.54 -10.98 1.64
N ASN A 121 -0.74 -10.63 1.64
CA ASN A 121 -1.46 -10.08 2.78
C ASN A 121 -2.69 -10.94 3.04
N ASN A 122 -2.69 -11.67 4.17
CA ASN A 122 -3.68 -12.69 4.47
C ASN A 122 -3.77 -13.74 3.33
N LEU A 123 -4.92 -13.87 2.67
CA LEU A 123 -5.14 -14.75 1.53
C LEU A 123 -5.28 -13.98 0.20
N THR A 124 -4.68 -12.79 0.15
CA THR A 124 -4.54 -11.98 -1.07
C THR A 124 -3.09 -12.02 -1.52
N PHE A 125 -2.87 -12.51 -2.73
CA PHE A 125 -1.59 -12.69 -3.39
C PHE A 125 -1.48 -11.69 -4.53
N ARG A 126 -0.43 -10.88 -4.55
CA ARG A 126 -0.16 -9.88 -5.60
C ARG A 126 1.20 -10.11 -6.24
N LYS A 127 1.27 -9.99 -7.57
CA LYS A 127 2.53 -10.04 -8.33
C LYS A 127 2.38 -9.22 -9.61
N GLY A 128 3.01 -8.05 -9.66
CA GLY A 128 2.78 -7.09 -10.74
C GLY A 128 1.28 -6.76 -10.87
N ASN A 129 0.78 -6.87 -12.10
CA ASN A 129 -0.63 -6.70 -12.50
C ASN A 129 -1.57 -7.82 -12.02
N LEU A 130 -1.05 -8.90 -11.44
CA LEU A 130 -1.84 -10.06 -11.04
C LEU A 130 -2.30 -9.97 -9.58
N LEU A 131 -3.55 -10.35 -9.36
CA LEU A 131 -4.14 -10.51 -8.04
C LEU A 131 -4.85 -11.86 -7.98
N VAL A 132 -4.56 -12.65 -6.95
CA VAL A 132 -5.33 -13.84 -6.60
C VAL A 132 -5.80 -13.70 -5.16
N GLN A 133 -7.09 -13.85 -4.93
CA GLN A 133 -7.70 -13.77 -3.62
C GLN A 133 -8.45 -15.07 -3.33
N ILE A 134 -8.15 -15.67 -2.18
CA ILE A 134 -8.83 -16.88 -1.73
C ILE A 134 -9.78 -16.51 -0.60
N ASN A 135 -11.07 -16.56 -0.88
CA ASN A 135 -12.14 -16.35 0.07
C ASN A 135 -12.62 -17.71 0.58
N THR A 136 -12.12 -18.14 1.73
CA THR A 136 -12.61 -19.37 2.37
C THR A 136 -14.04 -19.17 2.86
N GLY A 137 -14.97 -20.02 2.42
CA GLY A 137 -16.30 -20.07 2.99
C GLY A 137 -16.21 -20.42 4.46
N ARG A 138 -16.72 -19.54 5.33
CA ARG A 138 -16.80 -19.82 6.76
C ARG A 138 -18.03 -20.68 7.01
N GLY A 139 -17.83 -21.88 7.53
CA GLY A 139 -18.91 -22.68 8.08
C GLY A 139 -19.53 -21.99 9.29
N ASN A 140 -20.73 -22.42 9.65
CA ASN A 140 -21.46 -21.94 10.82
C ASN A 140 -21.68 -23.04 11.87
N GLU A 141 -20.98 -24.17 11.74
CA GLU A 141 -21.05 -25.29 12.70
C GLU A 141 -20.35 -24.94 14.03
N CYS A 142 -19.24 -24.19 13.98
CA CYS A 142 -18.42 -23.90 15.15
C CYS A 142 -17.74 -22.53 15.11
N ARG A 143 -17.33 -22.05 16.29
CA ARG A 143 -16.46 -20.88 16.49
C ARG A 143 -15.12 -21.26 17.10
N SER A 144 -15.07 -22.37 17.84
CA SER A 144 -13.88 -22.94 18.46
C SER A 144 -13.99 -24.45 18.55
N ASP A 145 -12.89 -25.13 18.85
CA ASP A 145 -12.86 -26.60 19.01
C ASP A 145 -13.79 -27.09 20.12
N PHE A 146 -14.13 -26.23 21.07
CA PHE A 146 -15.13 -26.52 22.12
C PHE A 146 -16.55 -26.71 21.58
N ASP A 147 -16.85 -26.25 20.37
CA ASP A 147 -18.15 -26.46 19.75
C ASP A 147 -18.23 -27.81 19.05
N CYS A 148 -17.10 -28.52 18.93
CA CYS A 148 -16.98 -29.79 18.24
C CYS A 148 -16.82 -30.96 19.22
N ALA A 149 -17.29 -32.14 18.79
CA ALA A 149 -17.13 -33.39 19.53
C ALA A 149 -17.15 -34.60 18.59
N THR A 150 -16.55 -35.69 19.07
CA THR A 150 -16.57 -36.99 18.42
C THR A 150 -17.86 -37.73 18.77
N GLY A 151 -18.55 -38.27 17.76
CA GLY A 151 -19.73 -39.12 17.90
C GLY A 151 -19.64 -40.36 17.01
N GLY A 152 -20.74 -41.12 16.95
CA GLY A 152 -20.78 -42.42 16.26
C GLY A 152 -20.32 -43.57 17.16
N CYS A 153 -20.67 -44.80 16.78
CA CYS A 153 -20.47 -45.97 17.62
C CYS A 153 -18.98 -46.31 17.83
N SER A 154 -18.11 -45.97 16.87
CA SER A 154 -16.66 -46.17 16.95
C SER A 154 -15.89 -44.86 17.18
N GLY A 155 -16.59 -43.74 17.45
CA GLY A 155 -15.99 -42.41 17.56
C GLY A 155 -15.50 -41.84 16.22
N GLU A 156 -16.06 -42.31 15.10
CA GLU A 156 -15.58 -42.02 13.75
C GLU A 156 -16.10 -40.69 13.16
N VAL A 157 -17.09 -40.07 13.80
CA VAL A 157 -17.74 -38.85 13.30
C VAL A 157 -17.27 -37.63 14.08
N CYS A 158 -16.63 -36.67 13.41
CA CYS A 158 -16.43 -35.34 13.98
C CYS A 158 -17.58 -34.41 13.55
N THR A 159 -18.28 -33.84 14.54
CA THR A 159 -19.45 -32.99 14.31
C THR A 159 -19.59 -31.97 15.44
N THR A 160 -20.61 -31.12 15.37
CA THR A 160 -20.99 -30.22 16.46
C THR A 160 -21.36 -31.01 17.71
N ARG A 161 -21.07 -30.45 18.88
CA ARG A 161 -21.20 -31.13 20.17
C ARG A 161 -22.63 -31.58 20.47
N ASP A 162 -23.62 -30.77 20.10
CA ASP A 162 -25.05 -31.09 20.20
C ASP A 162 -25.42 -32.33 19.36
N LYS A 163 -24.88 -32.46 18.15
CA LYS A 163 -25.19 -33.59 17.26
C LYS A 163 -24.39 -34.85 17.57
N ALA A 164 -23.24 -34.73 18.23
CA ALA A 164 -22.40 -35.88 18.55
C ALA A 164 -23.11 -36.88 19.46
N GLU A 165 -23.95 -36.39 20.38
CA GLU A 165 -24.74 -37.22 21.30
C GLU A 165 -25.96 -37.88 20.62
N GLU A 166 -26.45 -37.29 19.52
CA GLU A 166 -27.64 -37.75 18.81
C GLU A 166 -27.32 -38.72 17.65
N ILE A 167 -26.08 -38.70 17.16
CA ILE A 167 -25.66 -39.52 16.02
C ILE A 167 -25.49 -40.98 16.43
N ALA A 168 -26.29 -41.85 15.79
CA ALA A 168 -26.15 -43.30 15.85
C ALA A 168 -25.69 -43.81 14.47
N THR A 169 -24.45 -44.29 14.40
CA THR A 169 -23.91 -44.98 13.23
C THR A 169 -23.95 -46.50 13.44
N PRO A 170 -23.90 -47.31 12.36
CA PRO A 170 -23.66 -48.74 12.51
C PRO A 170 -22.36 -49.00 13.29
N CYS A 171 -22.40 -49.91 14.27
CA CYS A 171 -21.22 -50.32 15.04
C CYS A 171 -20.33 -51.26 14.22
N ILE A 172 -19.81 -50.75 13.11
CA ILE A 172 -18.89 -51.43 12.21
C ILE A 172 -17.55 -50.72 12.34
N TYR A 173 -16.56 -51.46 12.81
CA TYR A 173 -15.20 -50.93 12.90
C TYR A 173 -14.49 -51.11 11.54
N ALA A 174 -13.97 -50.02 11.00
CA ALA A 174 -13.10 -50.03 9.82
C ALA A 174 -11.66 -49.80 10.26
N GLU A 175 -10.71 -50.52 9.67
CA GLU A 175 -9.29 -50.44 10.07
C GLU A 175 -8.72 -49.02 9.99
N TRP A 176 -9.19 -48.20 9.03
CA TRP A 176 -8.74 -46.81 8.91
C TRP A 176 -9.11 -45.93 10.11
N TYR A 177 -10.05 -46.34 10.97
CA TYR A 177 -10.40 -45.58 12.18
C TYR A 177 -9.21 -45.45 13.14
N ASP A 178 -8.21 -46.34 13.10
CA ASP A 178 -6.98 -46.18 13.88
C ASP A 178 -6.24 -44.88 13.53
N CYS A 179 -6.37 -44.40 12.28
CA CYS A 179 -5.82 -43.12 11.86
C CYS A 179 -6.39 -41.92 12.63
N LEU A 180 -7.63 -42.04 13.16
CA LEU A 180 -8.26 -40.95 13.93
C LEU A 180 -7.50 -40.60 15.21
N ARG A 181 -6.64 -41.50 15.70
CA ARG A 181 -5.76 -41.26 16.85
C ARG A 181 -4.60 -40.31 16.54
N LEU A 182 -4.33 -40.07 15.25
CA LEU A 182 -3.31 -39.15 14.75
C LEU A 182 -3.87 -37.74 14.53
N THR A 183 -5.15 -37.51 14.82
CA THR A 183 -5.83 -36.22 14.64
C THR A 183 -6.75 -35.95 15.83
N GLN A 184 -7.38 -34.77 15.83
CA GLN A 184 -8.40 -34.37 16.78
C GLN A 184 -9.61 -33.81 16.04
N CYS A 185 -10.79 -33.94 16.66
CA CYS A 185 -11.99 -33.30 16.17
C CYS A 185 -12.01 -31.85 16.61
N GLY A 186 -11.93 -30.92 15.67
CA GLY A 186 -11.77 -29.49 15.93
C GLY A 186 -12.55 -28.61 14.96
N CYS A 187 -12.46 -27.31 15.17
CA CYS A 187 -13.14 -26.30 14.38
C CYS A 187 -12.22 -25.76 13.28
N VAL A 188 -12.39 -26.27 12.06
CA VAL A 188 -11.60 -25.83 10.89
C VAL A 188 -12.48 -24.95 10.01
N ASN A 189 -12.16 -23.66 9.92
CA ASN A 189 -12.90 -22.67 9.11
C ASN A 189 -14.41 -22.65 9.35
N GLY A 190 -14.85 -22.89 10.59
CA GLY A 190 -16.26 -22.88 10.98
C GLY A 190 -17.00 -24.20 10.73
N PHE A 191 -16.30 -25.27 10.38
CA PHE A 191 -16.81 -26.64 10.30
C PHE A 191 -16.19 -27.50 11.40
N CYS A 192 -16.99 -28.35 12.03
CA CYS A 192 -16.47 -29.41 12.88
C CYS A 192 -16.00 -30.56 11.99
N THR A 193 -14.69 -30.79 11.99
CA THR A 193 -14.03 -31.82 11.18
C THR A 193 -12.79 -32.36 11.87
N TRP A 194 -12.35 -33.54 11.45
CA TRP A 194 -11.02 -34.06 11.78
C TRP A 194 -9.96 -33.09 11.24
N GLU A 195 -9.08 -32.63 12.12
CA GLU A 195 -8.04 -31.67 11.76
C GLU A 195 -7.01 -32.31 10.83
N PRO A 196 -6.77 -31.74 9.64
CA PRO A 196 -5.81 -32.28 8.69
C PRO A 196 -4.38 -32.16 9.23
N ASN A 197 -3.61 -33.24 9.12
CA ASN A 197 -2.16 -33.24 9.34
C ASN A 197 -1.51 -34.36 8.51
N GLU A 198 -0.19 -34.25 8.31
CA GLU A 198 0.57 -35.15 7.42
C GLU A 198 0.48 -36.62 7.83
N GLU A 199 0.61 -36.92 9.13
CA GLU A 199 0.56 -38.30 9.63
C GLU A 199 -0.83 -38.91 9.45
N PHE A 200 -1.88 -38.15 9.76
CA PHE A 200 -3.26 -38.56 9.59
C PHE A 200 -3.61 -38.83 8.12
N GLU A 201 -3.31 -37.89 7.22
CA GLU A 201 -3.59 -38.06 5.79
C GLU A 201 -2.83 -39.23 5.17
N LYS A 202 -1.58 -39.42 5.58
CA LYS A 202 -0.76 -40.55 5.12
C LYS A 202 -1.38 -41.87 5.56
N CYS A 203 -1.81 -41.97 6.82
CA CYS A 203 -2.49 -43.15 7.34
C CYS A 203 -3.79 -43.46 6.57
N LEU A 204 -4.62 -42.44 6.28
CA LEU A 204 -5.84 -42.62 5.48
C LEU A 204 -5.50 -43.22 4.10
N LYS A 205 -4.50 -42.66 3.41
CA LYS A 205 -4.05 -43.14 2.09
C LYS A 205 -3.53 -44.58 2.14
N GLU A 206 -2.79 -44.95 3.19
CA GLU A 206 -2.29 -46.33 3.40
C GLU A 206 -3.43 -47.35 3.55
N HIS A 207 -4.56 -46.93 4.13
CA HIS A 207 -5.78 -47.74 4.23
C HIS A 207 -6.73 -47.60 3.02
N ASN A 208 -6.28 -47.02 1.90
CA ASN A 208 -7.11 -46.72 0.72
C ASN A 208 -8.35 -45.86 1.02
N MET A 209 -8.30 -45.05 2.08
CA MET A 209 -9.34 -44.09 2.44
C MET A 209 -8.99 -42.72 1.85
N ASP A 210 -9.93 -42.12 1.14
CA ASP A 210 -9.78 -40.78 0.58
C ASP A 210 -9.91 -39.75 1.72
N PRO A 211 -8.89 -38.90 1.98
CA PRO A 211 -8.95 -37.89 3.02
C PRO A 211 -10.18 -36.97 2.94
N SER A 212 -10.66 -36.67 1.72
CA SER A 212 -11.83 -35.81 1.51
C SER A 212 -13.15 -36.41 2.02
N LYS A 213 -13.19 -37.72 2.28
CA LYS A 213 -14.36 -38.40 2.87
C LYS A 213 -14.37 -38.37 4.40
N ALA A 214 -13.20 -38.24 5.02
CA ALA A 214 -13.08 -38.14 6.47
C ALA A 214 -13.03 -36.67 6.93
N ILE A 215 -12.38 -35.81 6.15
CA ILE A 215 -12.16 -34.40 6.45
C ILE A 215 -13.19 -33.57 5.69
N LYS A 216 -14.06 -32.85 6.40
CA LYS A 216 -14.92 -31.84 5.77
C LYS A 216 -14.04 -30.67 5.34
N VAL A 217 -13.79 -30.58 4.04
CA VAL A 217 -13.03 -29.49 3.45
C VAL A 217 -13.98 -28.32 3.16
N PRO A 218 -13.74 -27.11 3.70
CA PRO A 218 -14.54 -25.96 3.35
C PRO A 218 -14.33 -25.60 1.88
N SER A 219 -15.40 -25.19 1.20
CA SER A 219 -15.28 -24.60 -0.13
C SER A 219 -14.65 -23.22 -0.02
N ALA A 220 -13.67 -22.92 -0.86
CA ALA A 220 -13.11 -21.60 -1.05
C ALA A 220 -13.45 -21.08 -2.44
N GLU A 221 -13.83 -19.80 -2.52
CA GLU A 221 -13.85 -19.08 -3.78
C GLU A 221 -12.45 -18.55 -4.05
N ILE A 222 -11.90 -18.91 -5.20
CA ILE A 222 -10.64 -18.35 -5.70
C ILE A 222 -11.02 -17.34 -6.76
N TRP A 223 -10.78 -16.06 -6.49
CA TRP A 223 -10.97 -14.96 -7.43
C TRP A 223 -9.61 -14.50 -7.94
N MET A 224 -9.50 -14.30 -9.25
CA MET A 224 -8.26 -13.93 -9.91
C MET A 224 -8.51 -12.76 -10.85
N ALA A 225 -7.59 -11.81 -10.87
CA ALA A 225 -7.62 -10.68 -11.77
C ALA A 225 -6.25 -10.35 -12.36
N ASP A 226 -6.28 -9.85 -13.59
CA ASP A 226 -5.16 -9.31 -14.34
C ASP A 226 -5.52 -7.87 -14.75
N TYR A 227 -4.89 -6.90 -14.10
CA TYR A 227 -5.14 -5.47 -14.31
C TYR A 227 -4.41 -4.92 -15.54
N ASN A 228 -4.95 -3.84 -16.11
CA ASN A 228 -4.45 -3.19 -17.34
C ASN A 228 -4.54 -4.06 -18.61
N LYS A 229 -5.27 -5.18 -18.59
CA LYS A 229 -5.41 -6.09 -19.73
C LYS A 229 -6.85 -6.56 -19.93
N GLU A 230 -7.23 -6.77 -21.19
CA GLU A 230 -8.54 -7.36 -21.53
C GLU A 230 -8.57 -8.87 -21.28
N ARG A 231 -7.41 -9.51 -21.40
CA ARG A 231 -7.20 -10.95 -21.17
C ARG A 231 -5.79 -11.20 -20.64
N PRO A 232 -5.59 -12.22 -19.78
CA PRO A 232 -4.25 -12.62 -19.36
C PRO A 232 -3.42 -13.14 -20.54
N SER A 233 -2.12 -12.86 -20.52
CA SER A 233 -1.17 -13.48 -21.45
C SER A 233 -0.80 -14.90 -21.01
N GLU A 234 -0.11 -15.65 -21.87
CA GLU A 234 0.43 -16.98 -21.51
C GLU A 234 1.40 -16.91 -20.32
N GLU A 235 2.14 -15.81 -20.19
CA GLU A 235 3.02 -15.58 -19.05
C GLU A 235 2.22 -15.35 -17.76
N ASP A 236 1.18 -14.52 -17.82
CA ASP A 236 0.28 -14.24 -16.69
C ASP A 236 -0.40 -15.55 -16.21
N LEU A 237 -0.93 -16.35 -17.14
CA LEU A 237 -1.53 -17.65 -16.85
C LEU A 237 -0.50 -18.63 -16.28
N GLY A 238 0.75 -18.59 -16.75
CA GLY A 238 1.85 -19.37 -16.21
C GLY A 238 2.15 -19.03 -14.74
N GLU A 239 2.15 -17.75 -14.39
CA GLU A 239 2.35 -17.30 -13.01
C GLU A 239 1.18 -17.65 -12.09
N ILE A 240 -0.06 -17.46 -12.55
CA ILE A 240 -1.27 -17.89 -11.83
C ILE A 240 -1.22 -19.41 -11.62
N LYS A 241 -0.89 -20.18 -12.65
CA LYS A 241 -0.79 -21.64 -12.56
C LYS A 241 0.23 -22.08 -11.51
N LYS A 242 1.43 -21.49 -11.49
CA LYS A 242 2.45 -21.79 -10.47
C LYS A 242 1.93 -21.54 -9.06
N LEU A 243 1.19 -20.45 -8.85
CA LEU A 243 0.57 -20.17 -7.55
C LEU A 243 -0.49 -21.23 -7.20
N LEU A 244 -1.40 -21.55 -8.12
CA LEU A 244 -2.44 -22.55 -7.89
C LEU A 244 -1.89 -23.98 -7.73
N ASP A 245 -0.72 -24.28 -8.33
CA ASP A 245 0.00 -25.54 -8.12
C ASP A 245 0.45 -25.70 -6.65
N VAL A 246 0.78 -24.61 -5.95
CA VAL A 246 1.10 -24.62 -4.51
C VAL A 246 -0.07 -25.13 -3.67
N PHE A 247 -1.29 -24.78 -4.07
CA PHE A 247 -2.53 -25.15 -3.39
C PHE A 247 -3.20 -26.39 -3.99
N GLY A 248 -2.57 -27.05 -4.98
CA GLY A 248 -3.11 -28.27 -5.59
C GLY A 248 -4.36 -28.06 -6.47
N VAL A 249 -4.67 -26.84 -6.88
CA VAL A 249 -5.94 -26.49 -7.58
C VAL A 249 -5.73 -25.95 -9.01
N SER A 250 -4.52 -26.11 -9.57
CA SER A 250 -4.18 -25.58 -10.90
C SER A 250 -4.96 -26.20 -12.06
N CYS A 251 -5.52 -27.39 -11.87
CA CYS A 251 -6.34 -28.05 -12.89
C CYS A 251 -7.59 -27.24 -13.26
N ALA A 252 -8.10 -26.41 -12.33
CA ALA A 252 -9.26 -25.56 -12.55
C ALA A 252 -9.06 -24.54 -13.67
N LEU A 253 -7.81 -24.16 -13.99
CA LEU A 253 -7.53 -23.21 -15.07
C LEU A 253 -7.89 -23.73 -16.46
N ARG A 254 -7.98 -25.04 -16.67
CA ARG A 254 -8.25 -25.63 -17.99
C ARG A 254 -9.63 -25.26 -18.53
N ASP A 255 -10.61 -25.19 -17.62
CA ASP A 255 -12.02 -24.96 -17.96
C ASP A 255 -12.45 -23.51 -17.63
N LEU A 256 -11.51 -22.67 -17.19
CA LEU A 256 -11.80 -21.34 -16.70
C LEU A 256 -11.85 -20.32 -17.84
N THR A 257 -12.93 -19.53 -17.87
CA THR A 257 -13.08 -18.43 -18.82
C THR A 257 -12.92 -17.10 -18.11
N PHE A 258 -11.95 -16.30 -18.56
CA PHE A 258 -11.76 -14.93 -18.10
C PHE A 258 -12.80 -13.99 -18.74
N LYS A 259 -13.40 -13.14 -17.92
CA LYS A 259 -14.27 -12.05 -18.32
C LYS A 259 -13.50 -10.73 -18.26
N THR A 260 -13.92 -9.75 -19.04
CA THR A 260 -13.34 -8.41 -19.04
C THR A 260 -14.29 -7.41 -18.42
N GLU A 261 -13.78 -6.55 -17.55
CA GLU A 261 -14.53 -5.45 -16.96
C GLU A 261 -13.74 -4.14 -17.00
N VAL A 262 -14.47 -3.02 -16.92
CA VAL A 262 -13.91 -1.68 -16.82
C VAL A 262 -14.38 -1.06 -15.51
N THR A 263 -13.44 -0.53 -14.73
CA THR A 263 -13.71 0.15 -13.46
C THR A 263 -13.19 1.60 -13.50
N ASN A 264 -13.77 2.45 -12.66
CA ASN A 264 -13.41 3.86 -12.54
C ASN A 264 -12.13 4.04 -11.68
N PHE A 265 -11.01 3.54 -12.18
CA PHE A 265 -9.68 3.66 -11.57
C PHE A 265 -8.68 4.26 -12.55
N PRO A 266 -7.67 5.02 -12.06
CA PRO A 266 -6.72 5.68 -12.92
C PRO A 266 -5.81 4.67 -13.63
N VAL A 267 -5.55 4.94 -14.91
CA VAL A 267 -4.56 4.24 -15.71
C VAL A 267 -3.42 5.21 -15.98
N GLY A 268 -2.19 4.81 -15.67
CA GLY A 268 -1.01 5.65 -15.85
C GLY A 268 -0.63 5.89 -17.32
N VAL A 269 0.03 7.02 -17.58
CA VAL A 269 0.75 7.28 -18.85
C VAL A 269 1.93 6.32 -19.05
N VAL A 270 2.45 5.76 -17.95
CA VAL A 270 3.36 4.61 -17.92
C VAL A 270 2.70 3.48 -17.15
N ASP A 271 3.08 2.22 -17.43
CA ASP A 271 2.53 1.08 -16.71
C ASP A 271 3.11 1.02 -15.28
N PRO A 272 2.30 1.25 -14.23
CA PRO A 272 2.80 1.34 -12.86
C PRO A 272 3.39 0.03 -12.34
N TYR A 273 3.02 -1.12 -12.92
CA TYR A 273 3.56 -2.42 -12.51
C TYR A 273 4.96 -2.70 -13.04
N SER A 274 5.36 -2.00 -14.12
CA SER A 274 6.71 -2.05 -14.68
C SER A 274 7.60 -0.89 -14.22
N PHE A 275 7.01 0.13 -13.59
CA PHE A 275 7.71 1.33 -13.16
C PHE A 275 8.45 1.10 -11.84
N ASP A 276 9.75 1.40 -11.82
CA ASP A 276 10.58 1.26 -10.63
C ASP A 276 10.48 2.49 -9.73
N PHE A 277 9.45 2.50 -8.87
CA PHE A 277 9.23 3.56 -7.88
C PHE A 277 10.41 3.72 -6.91
N LYS A 278 11.15 2.65 -6.61
CA LYS A 278 12.32 2.70 -5.71
C LYS A 278 13.45 3.49 -6.35
N GLN A 279 13.76 3.20 -7.61
CA GLN A 279 14.80 3.92 -8.35
C GLN A 279 14.39 5.35 -8.63
N ALA A 280 13.14 5.60 -9.03
CA ALA A 280 12.64 6.95 -9.23
C ALA A 280 12.81 7.79 -7.95
N LEU A 281 12.38 7.26 -6.79
CA LEU A 281 12.50 7.96 -5.51
C LEU A 281 13.95 8.20 -5.10
N ARG A 282 14.84 7.23 -5.34
CA ARG A 282 16.27 7.39 -5.11
C ARG A 282 16.84 8.56 -5.93
N VAL A 283 16.58 8.57 -7.24
CA VAL A 283 17.10 9.60 -8.16
C VAL A 283 16.65 10.99 -7.71
N GLU A 284 15.38 11.17 -7.36
CA GLU A 284 14.89 12.49 -6.94
C GLU A 284 15.44 12.92 -5.58
N LEU A 285 15.52 12.02 -4.59
CA LEU A 285 16.09 12.35 -3.28
C LEU A 285 17.58 12.70 -3.38
N GLU A 286 18.34 11.96 -4.18
CA GLU A 286 19.76 12.25 -4.43
C GLU A 286 19.94 13.58 -5.15
N TRP A 287 19.16 13.84 -6.20
CA TRP A 287 19.21 15.12 -6.92
C TRP A 287 18.85 16.29 -6.00
N LEU A 288 17.74 16.22 -5.25
CA LEU A 288 17.32 17.26 -4.31
C LEU A 288 18.37 17.54 -3.24
N ARG A 289 19.08 16.51 -2.77
CA ARG A 289 20.18 16.67 -1.82
C ARG A 289 21.38 17.35 -2.49
N ASP A 290 21.76 16.89 -3.68
CA ASP A 290 22.98 17.33 -4.37
C ASP A 290 22.89 18.80 -4.81
N VAL A 291 21.71 19.28 -5.16
CA VAL A 291 21.45 20.71 -5.44
C VAL A 291 21.15 21.54 -4.18
N GLY A 292 21.21 20.93 -2.99
CA GLY A 292 21.11 21.60 -1.70
C GLY A 292 19.69 21.93 -1.23
N ILE A 293 18.65 21.38 -1.87
CA ILE A 293 17.24 21.60 -1.47
C ILE A 293 16.90 20.86 -0.18
N ILE A 294 17.41 19.63 0.01
CA ILE A 294 17.21 18.86 1.24
C ILE A 294 18.54 18.49 1.89
N LYS A 295 18.59 18.51 3.22
CA LYS A 295 19.74 17.99 3.98
C LYS A 295 19.37 16.64 4.58
N ILE A 296 19.77 15.57 3.90
CA ILE A 296 19.47 14.19 4.26
C ILE A 296 20.70 13.30 4.10
N GLU A 297 20.85 12.31 4.97
CA GLU A 297 21.97 11.36 4.93
C GLU A 297 21.71 10.20 3.97
N ASN A 298 22.78 9.56 3.47
CA ASN A 298 22.68 8.36 2.63
C ASN A 298 21.94 7.21 3.34
N GLU A 299 22.11 7.09 4.66
CA GLU A 299 21.39 6.10 5.48
C GLU A 299 19.87 6.27 5.36
N ASP A 300 19.41 7.52 5.47
CA ASP A 300 17.99 7.87 5.40
C ASP A 300 17.42 7.66 4.00
N ILE A 301 18.14 8.03 2.95
CA ILE A 301 17.71 7.76 1.56
C ILE A 301 17.56 6.25 1.34
N ARG A 302 18.53 5.44 1.80
CA ARG A 302 18.44 3.97 1.68
C ARG A 302 17.19 3.43 2.37
N ALA A 303 16.96 3.83 3.63
CA ALA A 303 15.82 3.37 4.39
C ALA A 303 14.47 3.79 3.78
N ILE A 304 14.34 5.04 3.31
CA ILE A 304 13.14 5.52 2.61
C ILE A 304 12.87 4.69 1.35
N VAL A 305 13.90 4.46 0.54
CA VAL A 305 13.77 3.73 -0.73
C VAL A 305 13.47 2.24 -0.49
N GLU A 306 13.96 1.64 0.60
CA GLU A 306 13.61 0.27 0.96
C GLU A 306 12.11 0.10 1.21
N SER A 307 11.47 1.08 1.85
CA SER A 307 10.01 1.12 2.11
C SER A 307 9.15 1.54 0.92
N ALA A 308 9.76 2.02 -0.17
CA ALA A 308 9.02 2.60 -1.29
C ALA A 308 8.36 1.53 -2.16
N GLU A 309 7.03 1.57 -2.26
CA GLU A 309 6.24 0.71 -3.14
C GLU A 309 5.14 1.51 -3.82
N MET A 310 4.66 1.00 -4.96
CA MET A 310 3.49 1.55 -5.65
C MET A 310 2.31 1.63 -4.67
N GLY A 311 1.65 2.78 -4.58
CA GLY A 311 0.52 2.97 -3.68
C GLY A 311 0.88 3.44 -2.28
N LYS A 312 2.18 3.50 -1.92
CA LYS A 312 2.65 4.07 -0.65
C LYS A 312 2.66 5.59 -0.71
N ALA A 313 1.46 6.16 -0.88
CA ALA A 313 1.22 7.58 -1.02
C ALA A 313 -0.10 8.01 -0.37
N GLY A 314 -0.31 9.33 -0.26
CA GLY A 314 -1.55 9.88 0.29
C GLY A 314 -1.67 9.71 1.80
N TYR A 315 -2.87 9.95 2.34
CA TYR A 315 -3.06 10.15 3.78
C TYR A 315 -2.61 8.95 4.63
N ASN A 316 -2.84 7.73 4.15
CA ASN A 316 -2.69 6.52 4.95
C ASN A 316 -1.43 5.69 4.67
N SER A 317 -0.74 5.91 3.56
CA SER A 317 0.32 4.99 3.14
C SER A 317 1.62 5.69 2.74
N HIS A 318 1.69 7.02 2.86
CA HIS A 318 2.96 7.74 2.67
C HIS A 318 4.03 7.25 3.66
N ILE A 319 5.28 7.30 3.21
CA ILE A 319 6.45 6.93 4.00
C ILE A 319 6.81 8.09 4.91
N GLY A 320 7.10 7.81 6.17
CA GLY A 320 7.56 8.81 7.12
C GLY A 320 8.37 8.19 8.25
N TRP A 321 8.94 9.05 9.08
CA TRP A 321 9.64 8.66 10.31
C TRP A 321 8.62 8.39 11.41
N TYR A 322 8.25 7.13 11.58
CA TYR A 322 7.21 6.68 12.51
C TYR A 322 7.72 5.62 13.47
N GLU A 323 7.03 5.51 14.60
CA GLU A 323 7.25 4.43 15.56
C GLU A 323 6.59 3.14 15.05
N LYS A 324 7.39 2.07 15.02
CA LYS A 324 6.96 0.71 14.71
C LYS A 324 7.62 -0.21 15.73
N GLU A 325 6.83 -0.94 16.51
CA GLU A 325 7.31 -1.83 17.57
C GLU A 325 8.22 -1.11 18.60
N GLY A 326 7.89 0.13 18.94
CA GLY A 326 8.64 0.93 19.93
C GLY A 326 9.97 1.52 19.43
N LYS A 327 10.26 1.43 18.12
CA LYS A 327 11.44 2.05 17.50
C LYS A 327 11.03 2.93 16.33
N TYR A 328 11.64 4.10 16.23
CA TYR A 328 11.45 4.97 15.07
C TYR A 328 12.24 4.46 13.85
N SER A 329 11.56 4.40 12.72
CA SER A 329 12.14 4.03 11.43
C SER A 329 11.36 4.67 10.27
N TRP A 330 11.95 4.69 9.08
CA TRP A 330 11.22 5.05 7.86
C TRP A 330 10.31 3.89 7.47
N VAL A 331 9.01 4.09 7.58
CA VAL A 331 8.00 3.09 7.24
C VAL A 331 6.79 3.78 6.64
N ALA A 332 5.97 3.04 5.91
CA ALA A 332 4.67 3.54 5.49
C ALA A 332 3.76 3.77 6.72
N TYR A 333 2.95 4.82 6.68
CA TYR A 333 2.13 5.21 7.83
C TYR A 333 1.17 4.10 8.27
N ASP A 334 0.61 3.33 7.34
CA ASP A 334 -0.26 2.16 7.59
C ASP A 334 0.43 1.00 8.32
N GLU A 335 1.75 0.98 8.37
CA GLU A 335 2.57 0.00 9.09
C GLU A 335 3.09 0.50 10.44
N SER A 336 2.79 1.75 10.80
CA SER A 336 3.16 2.31 12.10
C SER A 336 2.28 1.75 13.22
N ASP A 337 2.64 2.07 14.47
CA ASP A 337 1.89 1.59 15.64
C ASP A 337 0.47 2.18 15.74
N ASN A 338 0.20 3.36 15.15
CA ASN A 338 -1.07 4.08 15.30
C ASN A 338 -1.56 4.79 14.01
N PRO A 339 -1.79 4.07 12.90
CA PRO A 339 -2.39 4.67 11.70
C PRO A 339 -3.85 5.03 11.93
N LEU A 340 -4.25 6.19 11.40
CA LEU A 340 -5.66 6.55 11.31
C LEU A 340 -6.35 5.73 10.23
N LEU A 341 -7.60 5.32 10.44
CA LEU A 341 -8.40 4.66 9.40
C LEU A 341 -8.94 5.66 8.38
N LEU A 342 -8.91 5.29 7.11
CA LEU A 342 -9.57 6.02 6.03
C LEU A 342 -11.09 6.13 6.29
N ARG A 343 -11.66 7.29 6.01
CA ARG A 343 -13.09 7.60 6.22
C ARG A 343 -13.83 7.99 4.95
N CYS A 344 -13.12 8.16 3.85
CA CYS A 344 -13.67 8.70 2.60
C CYS A 344 -12.80 8.35 1.39
N VAL A 345 -13.37 8.54 0.20
CA VAL A 345 -12.66 8.50 -1.07
C VAL A 345 -12.68 9.93 -1.62
N GLY A 346 -11.49 10.48 -1.88
CA GLY A 346 -11.29 11.79 -2.49
C GLY A 346 -11.54 11.73 -3.99
N GLN A 347 -11.74 12.91 -4.60
CA GLN A 347 -11.88 12.99 -6.05
C GLN A 347 -10.52 12.84 -6.74
N PRO A 348 -10.46 12.07 -7.85
CA PRO A 348 -9.26 12.04 -8.66
C PRO A 348 -9.00 13.42 -9.28
N PHE A 349 -7.73 13.70 -9.59
CA PHE A 349 -7.32 14.93 -10.24
C PHE A 349 -6.42 14.63 -11.43
N GLU A 350 -6.47 15.49 -12.43
CA GLU A 350 -5.53 15.46 -13.54
C GLU A 350 -4.29 16.27 -13.17
N LEU A 351 -3.12 15.75 -13.52
CA LEU A 351 -1.83 16.39 -13.25
C LEU A 351 -1.21 16.89 -14.54
N LYS A 352 -0.90 18.20 -14.58
CA LYS A 352 -0.18 18.82 -15.69
C LYS A 352 1.32 18.82 -15.40
N LEU A 353 2.12 18.56 -16.42
CA LEU A 353 3.58 18.61 -16.34
C LEU A 353 4.11 19.86 -17.03
N PRO A 354 5.13 20.55 -16.47
CA PRO A 354 5.82 21.61 -17.19
C PRO A 354 6.52 21.08 -18.45
N GLU A 355 6.96 21.98 -19.32
CA GLU A 355 7.82 21.63 -20.46
C GLU A 355 9.28 21.56 -20.00
N GLY A 356 10.03 20.55 -20.45
CA GLY A 356 11.48 20.44 -20.19
C GLY A 356 11.88 19.95 -18.79
N GLU A 357 13.19 19.87 -18.56
CA GLU A 357 13.81 19.52 -17.28
C GLU A 357 14.03 20.77 -16.41
N VAL A 358 14.06 20.60 -15.09
CA VAL A 358 14.21 21.74 -14.16
C VAL A 358 15.53 22.46 -14.39
N GLU A 359 15.46 23.77 -14.62
CA GLU A 359 16.63 24.64 -14.67
C GLU A 359 16.63 25.57 -13.46
N LEU A 360 17.52 25.30 -12.50
CA LEU A 360 17.73 26.18 -11.35
C LEU A 360 18.28 27.52 -11.83
N SER A 361 17.69 28.61 -11.35
CA SER A 361 18.21 29.95 -11.59
C SER A 361 19.61 30.06 -10.98
N GLN A 362 20.65 30.09 -11.83
CA GLN A 362 22.02 30.33 -11.37
C GLN A 362 22.05 31.67 -10.65
N THR A 363 22.30 31.66 -9.35
CA THR A 363 22.73 32.88 -8.65
C THR A 363 24.17 33.11 -9.08
N THR A 364 24.37 33.80 -10.21
CA THR A 364 25.68 34.31 -10.59
C THR A 364 26.09 35.34 -9.55
N SER A 365 26.69 34.87 -8.46
CA SER A 365 27.49 35.71 -7.57
C SER A 365 28.78 36.05 -8.31
N THR A 366 28.66 36.89 -9.34
CA THR A 366 29.80 37.65 -9.84
C THR A 366 30.35 38.43 -8.65
N PRO A 367 31.63 38.26 -8.27
CA PRO A 367 32.23 39.14 -7.27
C PRO A 367 32.17 40.53 -7.87
N GLN A 368 31.35 41.42 -7.30
CA GLN A 368 31.47 42.84 -7.61
C GLN A 368 32.82 43.27 -7.07
N VAL A 369 33.80 43.32 -7.97
CA VAL A 369 35.01 44.10 -7.80
C VAL A 369 34.54 45.55 -7.65
N TYR A 370 34.42 46.00 -6.40
CA TYR A 370 34.28 47.41 -6.09
C TYR A 370 35.54 48.12 -6.58
N GLN A 371 35.49 48.65 -7.80
CA GLN A 371 36.39 49.73 -8.19
C GLN A 371 36.01 50.95 -7.36
N GLY A 372 36.79 51.19 -6.31
CA GLY A 372 36.70 52.41 -5.52
C GLY A 372 36.99 53.63 -6.41
N VAL A 373 35.95 54.41 -6.66
CA VAL A 373 36.09 55.77 -7.18
C VAL A 373 36.35 56.68 -5.97
N CYS A 374 37.62 57.05 -5.76
CA CYS A 374 37.98 58.17 -4.90
C CYS A 374 37.57 59.48 -5.60
N GLY A 375 36.59 60.20 -5.05
CA GLY A 375 36.22 61.54 -5.47
C GLY A 375 35.42 62.26 -4.40
N PRO A 376 35.86 63.42 -3.89
CA PRO A 376 35.20 64.11 -2.79
C PRO A 376 34.10 65.01 -3.36
N GLY A 377 32.85 64.57 -3.30
CA GLY A 377 31.77 65.44 -3.74
C GLY A 377 30.42 64.77 -3.75
N ILE A 378 29.85 64.51 -2.57
CA ILE A 378 28.41 64.52 -2.25
C ILE A 378 28.32 64.50 -0.72
N LEU A 379 28.43 65.68 -0.10
CA LEU A 379 28.06 65.89 1.32
C LEU A 379 27.36 67.23 1.55
N VAL A 380 26.78 67.84 0.50
CA VAL A 380 26.21 69.21 0.60
C VAL A 380 24.68 69.27 0.41
N VAL A 381 24.00 68.18 0.05
CA VAL A 381 22.57 68.29 -0.34
C VAL A 381 21.56 68.06 0.81
N LEU A 382 21.98 67.61 2.00
CA LEU A 382 21.05 67.36 3.13
C LEU A 382 21.07 68.39 4.28
N MET A 383 21.72 69.54 4.09
CA MET A 383 21.77 70.63 5.09
C MET A 383 21.00 71.91 4.69
N LEU A 384 20.32 71.93 3.53
CA LEU A 384 19.60 73.14 3.04
C LEU A 384 18.07 73.05 3.09
N VAL A 385 17.48 71.94 3.57
CA VAL A 385 16.01 71.81 3.71
C VAL A 385 15.52 72.09 5.14
N SER A 386 16.40 72.15 6.14
CA SER A 386 16.05 72.41 7.54
C SER A 386 16.12 73.89 7.97
N LEU A 387 16.51 74.81 7.07
CA LEU A 387 16.67 76.25 7.38
C LEU A 387 15.63 77.20 6.77
N MET A 388 14.62 76.71 6.03
CA MET A 388 13.54 77.54 5.47
C MET A 388 12.15 77.33 6.07
N ARG A 389 12.04 76.73 7.27
CA ARG A 389 10.75 76.59 7.99
C ARG A 389 10.67 77.32 9.34
N ARG A 390 11.48 78.36 9.54
CA ARG A 390 11.29 79.34 10.63
C ARG A 390 11.54 80.76 10.14
N LYS A 391 10.48 81.40 9.62
CA LYS A 391 10.10 82.82 9.84
C LYS A 391 9.16 83.31 8.73
N ARG A 392 7.89 83.52 9.11
CA ARG A 392 6.93 84.60 8.77
C ARG A 392 5.53 84.01 9.04
N LEU A 393 4.96 84.32 10.20
CA LEU A 393 3.98 85.41 10.40
C LEU A 393 2.69 85.13 9.65
#